data_AF-A0A0B7IZK7-F1
#
_entry.id   AF-A0A0B7IZK7-F1
#
_cell.length_a   1.000
_cell.length_b   1.000
_cell.length_c   1.000
_cell.angle_alpha   90.00
_cell.angle_beta   90.00
_cell.angle_gamma   90.00
#
_symmetry.space_group_name_H-M   'P 1'
#
loop_
_entity.id
_entity.type
_entity.pdbx_description
1 polymer ?
#
loop_
_entity_poly.entity_id
_entity_poly.type
_entity_poly.pdbx_seq_one_letter_code
_entity_poly.pdbx_strand_id
1 'polypeptide(L)' 'MQFEEKDYAGALKTLSENHTSGFDGLFADLKGDILVAQGKTADAKIAYKEALEKLDSQGKLLKFTQHKLEVLGN' A
#
# COMPACT_ATOMS: atom_id res chain seq x y z
N MET A 1 5.19 12.82 11.69
CA MET A 1 5.81 13.51 10.54
C MET A 1 6.92 12.63 9.94
N GLN A 2 6.61 11.41 9.49
CA GLN A 2 7.63 10.48 8.92
C GLN A 2 7.52 10.32 7.39
N PHE A 3 6.48 10.89 6.77
CA PHE A 3 6.32 10.91 5.32
C PHE A 3 7.16 12.02 4.65
N GLU A 4 7.64 13.01 5.40
CA GLU A 4 8.36 14.18 4.86
C GLU A 4 9.88 13.97 4.71
N GLU A 5 10.48 12.95 5.34
CA GLU A 5 11.94 12.77 5.33
C GLU A 5 12.49 11.89 4.18
N LYS A 6 11.63 11.42 3.26
CA LYS A 6 11.99 10.36 2.28
C LYS A 6 12.52 9.08 2.95
N ASP A 7 12.29 8.88 4.24
CA ASP A 7 12.63 7.64 4.94
C ASP A 7 11.58 6.55 4.65
N TYR A 8 11.56 6.15 3.39
CA TYR A 8 10.71 5.06 2.93
C TYR A 8 11.07 3.73 3.59
N ALA A 9 12.32 3.58 4.06
CA ALA A 9 12.78 2.40 4.78
C ALA A 9 12.21 2.35 6.20
N GLY A 10 12.19 3.48 6.91
CA GLY A 10 11.54 3.63 8.21
C GLY A 10 10.04 3.39 8.13
N ALA A 11 9.36 3.94 7.11
CA ALA A 11 7.94 3.70 6.90
C ALA A 11 7.61 2.21 6.66
N LEU A 12 8.42 1.51 5.85
CA LEU A 12 8.26 0.06 5.65
C LEU A 12 8.54 -0.75 6.92
N LYS A 13 9.49 -0.31 7.75
CA LYS A 13 9.79 -0.95 9.03
C LYS A 13 8.62 -0.81 10.02
N THR A 14 8.03 0.39 10.13
CA THR A 14 6.82 0.62 10.93
C THR A 14 5.66 -0.24 10.41
N LEU A 15 5.53 -0.38 9.09
CA LEU A 15 4.53 -1.28 8.49
C LEU A 15 4.79 -2.77 8.77
N SER A 16 6.02 -3.14 9.12
CA SER A 16 6.39 -4.52 9.45
C SER A 16 6.16 -4.84 10.93
N GLU A 17 5.78 -3.85 11.76
CA GLU A 17 5.40 -4.08 13.14
C GLU A 17 4.02 -4.76 13.22
N ASN A 18 3.81 -5.57 14.26
CA ASN A 18 2.58 -6.34 14.43
C ASN A 18 1.37 -5.41 14.49
N HIS A 19 0.50 -5.51 13.49
CA HIS A 19 -0.83 -4.91 13.47
C HIS A 19 -1.88 -6.01 13.66
N THR A 20 -3.08 -5.62 14.10
CA THR A 20 -4.19 -6.57 14.12
C THR A 20 -4.57 -6.91 12.68
N SER A 21 -4.86 -8.18 12.41
CA SER A 21 -5.11 -8.72 11.05
C SER A 21 -6.18 -7.96 10.24
N GLY A 22 -7.09 -7.25 10.91
CA GLY A 22 -8.07 -6.36 10.25
C GLY A 22 -7.45 -5.18 9.49
N PHE A 23 -6.17 -4.86 9.72
CA PHE A 23 -5.45 -3.79 9.01
C PHE A 23 -4.58 -4.29 7.87
N ASP A 24 -4.50 -5.60 7.60
CA ASP A 24 -3.57 -6.13 6.59
C ASP A 24 -3.77 -5.48 5.21
N GLY A 25 -5.02 -5.24 4.81
CA GLY A 25 -5.33 -4.55 3.55
C GLY A 25 -4.89 -3.08 3.52
N LEU A 26 -5.00 -2.38 4.65
CA LEU A 26 -4.54 -0.99 4.82
C LEU A 26 -3.01 -0.91 4.74
N PHE A 27 -2.32 -1.86 5.35
CA PHE A 27 -0.86 -1.93 5.34
C PHE A 27 -0.32 -2.26 3.94
N ALA A 28 -0.99 -3.16 3.22
CA ALA A 28 -0.63 -3.48 1.84
C ALA A 28 -0.85 -2.29 0.89
N ASP A 29 -1.92 -1.50 1.07
CA ASP A 29 -2.14 -0.26 0.30
C ASP A 29 -1.04 0.76 0.56
N LEU A 30 -0.68 1.01 1.83
CA LEU A 30 0.39 1.96 2.16
C LEU A 30 1.77 1.49 1.69
N LYS A 31 2.04 0.19 1.74
CA LYS A 31 3.25 -0.40 1.15
C LYS A 31 3.32 -0.12 -0.35
N GLY A 32 2.20 -0.24 -1.06
CA GLY A 32 2.09 0.14 -2.47
C GLY A 32 2.46 1.61 -2.70
N ASP A 33 1.91 2.53 -1.90
CA ASP A 33 2.20 3.97 -2.01
C ASP A 33 3.70 4.27 -1.82
N ILE A 34 4.32 3.65 -0.82
CA ILE A 34 5.75 3.79 -0.56
C ILE A 34 6.59 3.25 -1.73
N LEU A 35 6.20 2.11 -2.31
CA LEU A 35 6.91 1.52 -3.44
C LEU A 35 6.78 2.37 -4.71
N VAL A 36 5.61 3.00 -4.93
CA VAL A 36 5.44 4.01 -5.99
C VAL A 36 6.39 5.18 -5.76
N ALA A 37 6.46 5.70 -4.53
CA ALA A 37 7.35 6.81 -4.20
C ALA A 37 8.85 6.46 -4.34
N GLN A 38 9.21 5.17 -4.25
CA GLN A 38 10.54 4.64 -4.54
C GLN A 38 10.81 4.37 -6.04
N GLY A 39 9.81 4.52 -6.92
CA GLY A 39 9.91 4.16 -8.33
C GLY A 39 9.84 2.65 -8.62
N LYS A 40 9.49 1.84 -7.62
CA LYS A 40 9.38 0.38 -7.72
C LYS A 40 7.99 -0.06 -8.16
N THR A 41 7.61 0.35 -9.37
CA THR A 41 6.25 0.14 -9.89
C THR A 41 5.81 -1.33 -9.93
N ALA A 42 6.72 -2.26 -10.24
CA ALA A 42 6.39 -3.69 -10.27
C ALA A 42 6.01 -4.22 -8.88
N ASP A 43 6.78 -3.86 -7.86
CA ASP A 43 6.52 -4.25 -6.47
C ASP A 43 5.26 -3.56 -5.93
N ALA A 44 5.04 -2.30 -6.30
CA ALA A 44 3.84 -1.56 -5.92
C ALA A 44 2.56 -2.23 -6.44
N LYS A 45 2.57 -2.73 -7.69
CA LYS A 45 1.44 -3.49 -8.26
C LYS A 45 1.13 -4.75 -7.46
N ILE A 46 2.16 -5.46 -6.98
CA ILE A 46 1.97 -6.65 -6.14
C ILE A 46 1.33 -6.26 -4.81
N ALA A 47 1.86 -5.22 -4.15
CA ALA A 47 1.31 -4.74 -2.87
C ALA A 47 -0.16 -4.27 -2.99
N TYR A 48 -0.51 -3.55 -4.05
CA TYR A 48 -1.91 -3.16 -4.27
C TYR A 48 -2.83 -4.35 -4.55
N LYS A 49 -2.37 -5.39 -5.26
CA LYS A 49 -3.18 -6.61 -5.43
C LYS A 49 -3.44 -7.31 -4.10
N GLU A 50 -2.41 -7.45 -3.26
CA GLU A 50 -2.56 -7.99 -1.90
C GLU A 50 -3.53 -7.15 -1.06
N ALA A 51 -3.50 -5.83 -1.20
CA ALA A 51 -4.44 -4.94 -0.53
C ALA A 51 -5.89 -5.20 -0.98
N LEU A 52 -6.14 -5.35 -2.29
CA LEU A 52 -7.48 -5.61 -2.82
C LEU A 52 -8.08 -6.93 -2.35
N GLU A 53 -7.26 -7.93 -2.07
CA GLU A 53 -7.71 -9.22 -1.53
C GLU A 53 -8.12 -9.13 -0.05
N LYS A 54 -7.58 -8.16 0.69
CA LYS A 54 -7.69 -8.07 2.16
C LYS A 54 -8.53 -6.89 2.64
N LEU A 55 -8.73 -5.89 1.80
CA LEU A 55 -9.61 -4.75 2.08
C LEU A 55 -11.08 -5.19 2.06
N ASP A 56 -11.91 -4.45 2.78
CA ASP A 56 -13.35 -4.61 2.71
C ASP A 56 -13.84 -4.39 1.26
N SER A 57 -14.50 -5.41 0.71
CA SER A 57 -15.10 -5.40 -0.64
C SER A 57 -16.10 -4.26 -0.87
N GLN A 58 -16.73 -3.75 0.19
CA GLN A 58 -17.65 -2.60 0.12
C GLN A 58 -17.00 -1.29 0.57
N GLY A 59 -15.73 -1.34 1.00
CA GLY A 59 -14.98 -0.22 1.50
C GLY A 59 -14.62 0.78 0.40
N LYS A 60 -14.66 2.08 0.72
CA LYS A 60 -14.21 3.13 -0.20
C LYS A 60 -12.73 2.98 -0.57
N LEU A 61 -11.93 2.44 0.35
CA LEU A 61 -10.51 2.26 0.13
C LEU A 61 -10.22 1.24 -0.98
N LEU A 62 -10.99 0.15 -1.08
CA LEU A 62 -10.83 -0.84 -2.14
C LEU A 62 -10.92 -0.19 -3.53
N LYS A 63 -11.92 0.67 -3.75
CA LYS A 63 -12.07 1.42 -5.01
C LYS A 63 -10.90 2.36 -5.28
N PHE A 64 -10.37 2.99 -4.24
CA PHE A 64 -9.22 3.88 -4.35
C PHE A 64 -7.95 3.11 -4.72
N THR A 65 -7.69 1.97 -4.06
CA THR A 65 -6.57 1.09 -4.35
C THR A 65 -6.66 0.47 -5.76
N GLN A 66 -7.86 0.14 -6.25
CA GLN A 66 -8.07 -0.29 -7.64
C GLN A 66 -7.61 0.79 -8.61
N HIS A 67 -8.03 2.03 -8.38
CA HIS A 67 -7.64 3.14 -9.23
C HIS A 67 -6.12 3.38 -9.22
N LYS A 68 -5.46 3.30 -8.05
CA LYS A 68 -3.98 3.37 -7.97
C LYS A 68 -3.33 2.28 -8.83
N LEU A 69 -3.82 1.05 -8.75
CA LEU A 69 -3.30 -0.08 -9.51
C LEU A 69 -3.50 0.12 -11.03
N GLU A 70 -4.66 0.60 -11.45
CA GLU A 70 -4.98 0.93 -12.85
C GLU A 70 -4.02 1.99 -13.40
N VAL A 71 -3.77 3.07 -12.64
CA VAL A 71 -2.86 4.15 -13.04
C VAL A 71 -1.43 3.64 -13.22
N LEU A 72 -0.98 2.66 -12.44
CA LEU A 72 0.34 2.04 -12.63
C LEU A 72 0.38 1.06 -13.81
N GLY A 73 -0.77 0.54 -14.23
CA GLY A 73 -0.94 -0.43 -15.30
C GLY A 73 -0.86 0.17 -16.71
N ASN A 74 -1.23 1.44 -16.83
CA ASN A 74 -1.15 2.23 -18.06
C ASN A 74 0.23 2.86 -18.29
#